data_AF-A0A3D9F4S5-F1
#
_entry.id   AF-A0A3D9F4S5-F1
#
_cell.length_a   1.000
_cell.length_b   1.000
_cell.length_c   1.000
_cell.angle_alpha   90.00
_cell.angle_beta   90.00
_cell.angle_gamma   90.00
#
_symmetry.space_group_name_H-M   'P 1'
#
loop_
_entity.id
_entity.type
_entity.pdbx_description
1 polymer ?
#
loop_
_entity_poly.entity_id
_entity_poly.type
_entity_poly.pdbx_seq_one_letter_code
_entity_poly.pdbx_strand_id
1 'polypeptide(L)'
;MARNDLSESTLGCLIGGAGPAGLGFLFNAIKRGALEQLAQAGTIIVDAGTELGAGKLGDYQIIANSVSDVFLDCLRDPLLAPILAPLQASPTFRHLKLNSQEAPALPIVGQLFQQAAGLVLPWLERQYGIPTWRQTRITEVTCEGSSYVVWLEQAGAIRRVRTSSLVLNLGGQQTRHSFEESIQAMGLQLPQSASIDSSDNLLRLQPEALRQRYRARLKDGGPICVVGGSHSAFSALDNLASALHHDGLRELTLVHRSPIRLFYETAAEALAAGYDFDPIQDICPISKRVNRSGGLRYRAHEIGRQVLAGQGIGGTPVKVRTLQLDGSADQLASAQTLFDSAALLVQGMGYQPIVPELRCQDGRPLTLRTLRGGLDSDAAGSPLDQHGQRLKGLHLFGLGSGLAVDPRLGSEASFSGRIYGVWQFHNDASREALESVLERLDKPGTSFRQPASPVAEHA
;
A
#
# COMPACT_ATOMS: atom_id res chain seq x y z
N MET A 1 -10.13 -9.87 30.13
CA MET A 1 -11.46 -9.77 29.49
C MET A 1 -11.99 -11.17 29.26
N ALA A 2 -13.12 -11.51 29.87
CA ALA A 2 -13.69 -12.85 29.77
C ALA A 2 -14.22 -13.09 28.35
N ARG A 3 -13.73 -14.15 27.69
CA ARG A 3 -14.14 -14.65 26.36
C ARG A 3 -15.51 -15.34 26.45
N ASN A 4 -16.49 -14.68 27.05
CA ASN A 4 -17.79 -15.29 27.32
C ASN A 4 -18.72 -15.02 26.14
N ASP A 5 -19.13 -16.13 25.52
CA ASP A 5 -20.08 -16.27 24.41
C ASP A 5 -19.50 -16.22 22.97
N LEU A 6 -18.62 -17.19 22.67
CA LEU A 6 -18.11 -17.43 21.31
C LEU A 6 -18.96 -18.51 20.62
N SER A 7 -20.15 -18.17 20.13
CA SER A 7 -20.75 -18.98 19.07
C SER A 7 -19.89 -18.84 17.81
N GLU A 8 -19.23 -19.92 17.40
CA GLU A 8 -18.38 -19.93 16.23
C GLU A 8 -19.22 -20.08 14.97
N SER A 9 -19.17 -19.07 14.10
CA SER A 9 -19.76 -19.14 12.76
C SER A 9 -18.74 -19.71 11.77
N THR A 10 -19.19 -20.55 10.84
CA THR A 10 -18.34 -21.15 9.79
C THR A 10 -18.66 -20.52 8.45
N LEU A 11 -17.69 -19.83 7.86
CA LEU A 11 -17.76 -19.12 6.58
C LEU A 11 -16.92 -19.81 5.52
N GLY A 12 -17.24 -19.57 4.26
CA GLY A 12 -16.39 -19.94 3.14
C GLY A 12 -15.26 -18.95 2.95
N CYS A 13 -15.58 -17.65 3.01
CA CYS A 13 -14.62 -16.57 2.80
C CYS A 13 -14.82 -15.42 3.80
N LEU A 14 -13.72 -14.85 4.27
CA LEU A 14 -13.69 -13.59 5.00
C LEU A 14 -12.77 -12.61 4.25
N ILE A 15 -13.28 -11.42 3.96
CA ILE A 15 -12.53 -10.34 3.31
C ILE A 15 -12.26 -9.25 4.35
N GLY A 16 -11.01 -9.09 4.74
CA GLY A 16 -10.53 -8.06 5.65
C GLY A 16 -9.94 -6.87 4.88
N GLY A 17 -10.49 -5.68 5.11
CA GLY A 17 -10.10 -4.45 4.46
C GLY A 17 -10.92 -4.17 3.20
N ALA A 18 -11.63 -3.05 3.21
CA ALA A 18 -12.45 -2.47 2.17
C ALA A 18 -11.89 -1.13 1.66
N GLY A 19 -10.57 -0.93 1.78
CA GLY A 19 -9.83 0.14 1.08
C GLY A 19 -9.60 -0.19 -0.41
N PRO A 20 -8.72 0.54 -1.13
CA PRO A 20 -8.58 0.40 -2.58
C PRO A 20 -8.25 -1.01 -3.05
N ALA A 21 -7.39 -1.74 -2.33
CA ALA A 21 -7.06 -3.13 -2.67
C ALA A 21 -8.24 -4.09 -2.42
N GLY A 22 -8.96 -3.93 -1.30
CA GLY A 22 -10.18 -4.67 -1.00
C GLY A 22 -11.28 -4.44 -2.03
N LEU A 23 -11.54 -3.17 -2.39
CA LEU A 23 -12.46 -2.84 -3.48
C LEU A 23 -12.04 -3.49 -4.80
N GLY A 24 -10.74 -3.56 -5.09
CA GLY A 24 -10.22 -4.26 -6.27
C GLY A 24 -10.66 -5.72 -6.35
N PHE A 25 -10.63 -6.44 -5.22
CA PHE A 25 -11.15 -7.80 -5.11
C PHE A 25 -12.64 -7.86 -5.44
N LEU A 26 -13.44 -6.99 -4.82
CA LEU A 26 -14.89 -6.95 -5.00
C LEU A 26 -15.27 -6.56 -6.44
N PHE A 27 -14.55 -5.62 -7.04
CA PHE A 27 -14.73 -5.23 -8.43
C PHE A 27 -14.44 -6.42 -9.37
N ASN A 28 -13.38 -7.19 -9.12
CA ASN A 28 -13.12 -8.39 -9.89
C ASN A 28 -14.18 -9.49 -9.67
N ALA A 29 -14.72 -9.61 -8.46
CA ALA A 29 -15.81 -10.55 -8.20
C ALA A 29 -17.08 -10.18 -8.99
N ILE A 30 -17.41 -8.89 -9.09
CA ILE A 30 -18.50 -8.37 -9.94
C ILE A 30 -18.21 -8.66 -11.42
N LYS A 31 -17.02 -8.29 -11.90
CA LYS A 31 -16.60 -8.44 -13.30
C LYS A 31 -16.58 -9.89 -13.80
N ARG A 32 -16.56 -10.86 -12.88
CA ARG A 32 -16.50 -12.30 -13.19
C ARG A 32 -17.78 -13.06 -12.86
N GLY A 33 -18.82 -12.37 -12.37
CA GLY A 33 -20.05 -13.04 -11.94
C GLY A 33 -19.86 -13.97 -10.73
N ALA A 34 -18.83 -13.75 -9.91
CA ALA A 34 -18.46 -14.64 -8.80
C ALA A 34 -19.30 -14.44 -7.53
N LEU A 35 -20.19 -13.45 -7.51
CA LEU A 35 -20.89 -13.02 -6.30
C LEU A 35 -21.87 -14.06 -5.75
N GLU A 36 -22.56 -14.81 -6.62
CA GLU A 36 -23.47 -15.87 -6.18
C GLU A 36 -22.73 -16.97 -5.44
N GLN A 37 -21.58 -17.39 -5.97
CA GLN A 37 -20.73 -18.41 -5.35
C GLN A 37 -20.17 -17.92 -4.01
N LEU A 38 -19.68 -16.68 -3.94
CA LEU A 38 -19.24 -16.06 -2.69
C LEU A 38 -20.37 -15.96 -1.65
N ALA A 39 -21.58 -15.59 -2.10
CA ALA A 39 -22.75 -15.47 -1.24
C ALA A 39 -23.19 -16.84 -0.68
N GLN A 40 -23.31 -17.86 -1.53
CA GLN A 40 -23.66 -19.23 -1.14
C GLN A 40 -22.63 -19.81 -0.17
N ALA A 41 -21.36 -19.45 -0.33
CA ALA A 41 -20.30 -19.83 0.58
C ALA A 41 -20.33 -19.09 1.93
N GLY A 42 -21.23 -18.13 2.15
CA GLY A 42 -21.29 -17.35 3.39
C GLY A 42 -20.08 -16.42 3.53
N THR A 43 -19.96 -15.45 2.61
CA THR A 43 -18.89 -14.45 2.66
C THR A 43 -19.27 -13.26 3.53
N ILE A 44 -18.31 -12.72 4.29
CA ILE A 44 -18.43 -11.41 4.94
C ILE A 44 -17.26 -10.49 4.57
N ILE A 45 -17.52 -9.19 4.64
CA ILE A 45 -16.52 -8.13 4.51
C ILE A 45 -16.37 -7.45 5.87
N VAL A 46 -15.14 -7.25 6.35
CA VAL A 46 -14.85 -6.53 7.60
C VAL A 46 -13.83 -5.43 7.35
N ASP A 47 -14.00 -4.29 7.99
CA ASP A 47 -13.02 -3.20 7.97
C ASP A 47 -13.03 -2.43 9.30
N ALA A 48 -11.86 -1.98 9.74
CA ALA A 48 -11.66 -1.21 10.96
C ALA A 48 -12.17 0.24 10.85
N GLY A 49 -12.32 0.76 9.63
CA GLY A 49 -12.75 2.12 9.34
C GLY A 49 -14.25 2.34 9.54
N THR A 50 -14.59 3.59 9.86
CA THR A 50 -15.96 4.11 9.81
C THR A 50 -16.36 4.43 8.36
N GLU A 51 -15.43 5.02 7.61
CA GLU A 51 -15.55 5.30 6.19
C GLU A 51 -14.71 4.30 5.38
N LEU A 52 -15.29 3.76 4.31
CA LEU A 52 -14.69 2.69 3.51
C LEU A 52 -14.30 3.18 2.12
N GLY A 53 -13.50 2.40 1.41
CA GLY A 53 -13.13 2.63 0.02
C GLY A 53 -11.82 3.38 -0.17
N ALA A 54 -11.66 4.54 0.45
CA ALA A 54 -10.44 5.34 0.33
C ALA A 54 -9.23 4.66 0.99
N GLY A 55 -9.44 3.98 2.12
CA GLY A 55 -8.36 3.63 3.04
C GLY A 55 -7.54 4.88 3.39
N LYS A 56 -6.23 4.72 3.61
CA LYS A 56 -5.31 5.85 3.84
C LYS A 56 -4.98 6.66 2.57
N LEU A 57 -5.40 6.21 1.39
CA LEU A 57 -5.02 6.87 0.12
C LEU A 57 -5.48 8.33 0.10
N GLY A 58 -6.70 8.58 0.58
CA GLY A 58 -7.30 9.92 0.62
C GLY A 58 -6.62 10.89 1.59
N ASP A 59 -5.83 10.38 2.54
CA ASP A 59 -5.21 11.21 3.58
C ASP A 59 -3.90 11.86 3.10
N TYR A 60 -3.26 11.28 2.08
CA TYR A 60 -1.95 11.75 1.61
C TYR A 60 -2.08 13.06 0.83
N GLN A 61 -1.40 14.10 1.29
CA GLN A 61 -1.35 15.45 0.71
C GLN A 61 -0.30 15.52 -0.41
N ILE A 62 -0.41 14.63 -1.39
CA ILE A 62 0.50 14.53 -2.54
C ILE A 62 -0.25 14.25 -3.84
N ILE A 63 0.45 14.46 -4.95
CA ILE A 63 0.00 14.07 -6.28
C ILE A 63 0.25 12.58 -6.51
N ALA A 64 -0.69 11.92 -7.18
CA ALA A 64 -0.62 10.52 -7.54
C ALA A 64 0.57 10.22 -8.46
N ASN A 65 1.01 8.96 -8.45
CA ASN A 65 1.98 8.42 -9.40
C ASN A 65 1.32 7.77 -10.62
N SER A 66 0.06 8.10 -10.92
CA SER A 66 -0.73 7.62 -12.07
C SER A 66 -1.67 8.73 -12.54
N VAL A 67 -2.02 8.75 -13.83
CA VAL A 67 -3.02 9.69 -14.36
C VAL A 67 -4.44 9.34 -13.89
N SER A 68 -5.34 10.31 -13.93
CA SER A 68 -6.75 10.16 -13.55
C SER A 68 -7.44 9.01 -14.29
N ASP A 69 -7.17 8.83 -15.59
CA ASP A 69 -7.80 7.76 -16.38
C ASP A 69 -7.50 6.35 -15.83
N VAL A 70 -6.30 6.14 -15.27
CA VAL A 70 -5.90 4.86 -14.67
C VAL A 70 -6.78 4.50 -13.47
N PHE A 71 -7.23 5.48 -12.69
CA PHE A 71 -8.14 5.25 -11.56
C PHE A 71 -9.60 5.07 -12.00
N LEU A 72 -10.00 5.72 -13.10
CA LEU A 72 -11.34 5.58 -13.68
C LEU A 72 -11.52 4.27 -14.44
N ASP A 73 -10.44 3.70 -14.96
CA ASP A 73 -10.44 2.55 -15.86
C ASP A 73 -11.29 1.38 -15.35
N CYS A 74 -11.01 0.91 -14.14
CA CYS A 74 -11.75 -0.19 -13.53
C CYS A 74 -13.24 0.13 -13.33
N LEU A 75 -13.57 1.39 -13.03
CA LEU A 75 -14.94 1.82 -12.77
C LEU A 75 -15.78 1.95 -14.04
N ARG A 76 -15.15 1.91 -15.23
CA ARG A 76 -15.83 1.94 -16.54
C ARG A 76 -16.28 0.56 -17.02
N ASP A 77 -15.99 -0.51 -16.29
CA ASP A 77 -16.39 -1.85 -16.69
C ASP A 77 -17.92 -1.94 -16.86
N PRO A 78 -18.42 -2.54 -17.96
CA PRO A 78 -19.85 -2.66 -18.22
C PRO A 78 -20.66 -3.33 -17.09
N LEU A 79 -20.05 -4.27 -16.35
CA LEU A 79 -20.71 -4.95 -15.24
C LEU A 79 -20.79 -4.09 -13.97
N LEU A 80 -19.90 -3.11 -13.84
CA LEU A 80 -19.95 -2.12 -12.75
C LEU A 80 -20.87 -0.93 -13.10
N ALA A 81 -21.09 -0.65 -14.38
CA ALA A 81 -21.80 0.54 -14.84
C ALA A 81 -23.21 0.73 -14.22
N PRO A 82 -24.08 -0.29 -14.07
CA PRO A 82 -25.38 -0.11 -13.43
C PRO A 82 -25.28 0.30 -11.95
N ILE A 83 -24.29 -0.22 -11.24
CA ILE A 83 -24.07 0.04 -9.80
C ILE A 83 -23.49 1.44 -9.62
N LEU A 84 -22.55 1.81 -10.50
CA LEU A 84 -21.79 3.06 -10.45
C LEU A 84 -22.42 4.20 -11.26
N ALA A 85 -23.61 4.00 -11.85
CA ALA A 85 -24.29 5.05 -12.62
C ALA A 85 -24.42 6.39 -11.84
N PRO A 86 -24.77 6.39 -10.53
CA PRO A 86 -24.80 7.63 -9.75
C PRO A 86 -23.43 8.32 -9.63
N LEU A 87 -22.32 7.56 -9.64
CA LEU A 87 -20.97 8.08 -9.53
C LEU A 87 -20.59 8.98 -10.71
N GLN A 88 -21.11 8.67 -11.92
CA GLN A 88 -20.80 9.44 -13.13
C GLN A 88 -21.29 10.90 -13.05
N ALA A 89 -22.31 11.16 -12.22
CA ALA A 89 -22.81 12.50 -11.97
C ALA A 89 -22.01 13.26 -10.90
N SER A 90 -21.11 12.59 -10.15
CA SER A 90 -20.41 13.21 -9.04
C SER A 90 -19.39 14.26 -9.53
N PRO A 91 -19.21 15.38 -8.80
CA PRO A 91 -18.18 16.37 -9.12
C PRO A 91 -16.78 15.76 -9.19
N THR A 92 -16.48 14.82 -8.28
CA THR A 92 -15.19 14.11 -8.21
C THR A 92 -14.92 13.30 -9.48
N PHE A 93 -15.89 12.51 -9.93
CA PHE A 93 -15.75 11.73 -11.16
C PHE A 93 -15.58 12.62 -12.39
N ARG A 94 -16.39 13.68 -12.51
CA ARG A 94 -16.31 14.64 -13.61
C ARG A 94 -14.97 15.36 -13.64
N HIS A 95 -14.47 15.79 -12.48
CA HIS A 95 -13.16 16.43 -12.37
C HIS A 95 -12.05 15.51 -12.88
N LEU A 96 -12.00 14.26 -12.42
CA LEU A 96 -10.99 13.29 -12.87
C LEU A 96 -11.13 12.96 -14.36
N LYS A 97 -12.36 12.90 -14.88
CA LYS A 97 -12.61 12.65 -16.30
C LYS A 97 -12.15 13.80 -17.18
N LEU A 98 -12.39 15.05 -16.77
CA LEU A 98 -11.95 16.24 -17.49
C LEU A 98 -10.41 16.34 -17.51
N ASN A 99 -9.76 15.92 -16.43
CA ASN A 99 -8.30 15.92 -16.28
C ASN A 99 -7.71 14.50 -16.47
N SER A 100 -8.24 13.73 -17.44
CA SER A 100 -7.95 12.30 -17.61
C SER A 100 -6.45 11.96 -17.75
N GLN A 101 -5.67 12.85 -18.38
CA GLN A 101 -4.24 12.67 -18.63
C GLN A 101 -3.34 13.33 -17.58
N GLU A 102 -3.92 13.93 -16.54
CA GLU A 102 -3.18 14.55 -15.44
C GLU A 102 -3.14 13.62 -14.23
N ALA A 103 -2.06 13.70 -13.46
CA ALA A 103 -1.97 13.01 -12.18
C ALA A 103 -2.76 13.79 -11.12
N PRO A 104 -3.83 13.21 -10.54
CA PRO A 104 -4.66 13.92 -9.57
C PRO A 104 -4.01 13.96 -8.18
N ALA A 105 -4.47 14.87 -7.33
CA ALA A 105 -4.19 14.81 -5.90
C ALA A 105 -4.83 13.55 -5.29
N LEU A 106 -4.09 12.80 -4.48
CA LEU A 106 -4.58 11.57 -3.85
C LEU A 106 -5.86 11.74 -3.01
N PRO A 107 -6.14 12.88 -2.34
CA PRO A 107 -7.42 13.08 -1.65
C PRO A 107 -8.64 13.00 -2.58
N ILE A 108 -8.50 13.46 -3.83
CA ILE A 108 -9.56 13.38 -4.85
C ILE A 108 -9.81 11.92 -5.26
N VAL A 109 -8.74 11.13 -5.41
CA VAL A 109 -8.83 9.70 -5.70
C VAL A 109 -9.44 8.94 -4.53
N GLY A 110 -9.06 9.27 -3.29
CA GLY A 110 -9.67 8.73 -2.09
C GLY A 110 -11.18 8.97 -2.05
N GLN A 111 -11.61 10.21 -2.33
CA GLN A 111 -13.01 10.58 -2.40
C GLN A 111 -13.77 9.77 -3.49
N LEU A 112 -13.17 9.57 -4.66
CA LEU A 112 -13.75 8.74 -5.72
C LEU A 112 -14.02 7.31 -5.22
N PHE A 113 -13.04 6.68 -4.57
CA PHE A 113 -13.19 5.30 -4.08
C PHE A 113 -14.13 5.19 -2.88
N GLN A 114 -14.21 6.21 -2.03
CA GLN A 114 -15.20 6.27 -0.98
C GLN A 114 -16.63 6.33 -1.55
N GLN A 115 -16.85 7.17 -2.57
CA GLN A 115 -18.14 7.23 -3.27
C GLN A 115 -18.47 5.89 -3.95
N ALA A 116 -17.50 5.25 -4.61
CA ALA A 116 -17.68 3.93 -5.22
C ALA A 116 -18.02 2.85 -4.18
N ALA A 117 -17.32 2.81 -3.04
CA ALA A 117 -17.62 1.89 -1.94
C ALA A 117 -19.04 2.09 -1.38
N GLY A 118 -19.47 3.35 -1.25
CA GLY A 118 -20.81 3.72 -0.80
C GLY A 118 -21.94 3.23 -1.72
N LEU A 119 -21.63 2.91 -2.99
CA LEU A 119 -22.58 2.31 -3.94
C LEU A 119 -22.47 0.78 -3.95
N VAL A 120 -21.25 0.27 -4.03
CA VAL A 120 -20.99 -1.17 -4.21
C VAL A 120 -21.30 -1.99 -2.97
N LEU A 121 -20.86 -1.56 -1.78
CA LEU A 121 -21.03 -2.37 -0.57
C LEU A 121 -22.51 -2.54 -0.18
N PRO A 122 -23.36 -1.48 -0.18
CA PRO A 122 -24.79 -1.66 0.07
C PRO A 122 -25.51 -2.46 -1.03
N TRP A 123 -25.01 -2.40 -2.26
CA TRP A 123 -25.56 -3.21 -3.35
C TRP A 123 -25.25 -4.70 -3.15
N LEU A 124 -24.01 -5.05 -2.73
CA LEU A 124 -23.63 -6.44 -2.40
C LEU A 124 -24.51 -7.01 -1.29
N GLU A 125 -24.75 -6.23 -0.23
CA GLU A 125 -25.60 -6.66 0.88
C GLU A 125 -27.05 -6.87 0.44
N ARG A 126 -27.64 -5.93 -0.32
CA ARG A 126 -29.04 -6.03 -0.78
C ARG A 126 -29.27 -7.13 -1.81
N GLN A 127 -28.35 -7.34 -2.74
CA GLN A 127 -28.55 -8.27 -3.86
C GLN A 127 -28.07 -9.68 -3.56
N TYR A 128 -27.01 -9.82 -2.78
CA TYR A 128 -26.35 -11.10 -2.53
C TYR A 128 -26.32 -11.50 -1.05
N GLY A 129 -26.79 -10.64 -0.14
CA GLY A 129 -26.73 -10.92 1.29
C GLY A 129 -25.31 -11.03 1.83
N ILE A 130 -24.33 -10.35 1.20
CA ILE A 130 -22.93 -10.29 1.66
C ILE A 130 -22.79 -9.07 2.59
N PRO A 131 -22.78 -9.24 3.92
CA PRO A 131 -22.77 -8.10 4.83
C PRO A 131 -21.37 -7.48 4.92
N THR A 132 -21.35 -6.18 5.20
CA THR A 132 -20.12 -5.43 5.52
C THR A 132 -20.14 -4.97 6.97
N TRP A 133 -19.17 -5.40 7.77
CA TRP A 133 -19.02 -5.00 9.16
C TRP A 133 -17.95 -3.91 9.28
N ARG A 134 -18.42 -2.71 9.59
CA ARG A 134 -17.56 -1.53 9.85
C ARG A 134 -17.04 -1.55 11.27
N GLN A 135 -15.98 -0.76 11.53
CA GLN A 135 -15.35 -0.65 12.85
C GLN A 135 -15.03 -2.02 13.47
N THR A 136 -14.71 -2.99 12.63
CA THR A 136 -14.44 -4.38 13.01
C THR A 136 -13.00 -4.70 12.67
N ARG A 137 -12.18 -4.90 13.70
CA ARG A 137 -10.75 -5.21 13.56
C ARG A 137 -10.53 -6.70 13.58
N ILE A 138 -9.72 -7.20 12.65
CA ILE A 138 -9.14 -8.53 12.76
C ILE A 138 -7.93 -8.43 13.70
N THR A 139 -7.98 -9.10 14.84
CA THR A 139 -6.94 -9.00 15.87
C THR A 139 -6.00 -10.19 15.86
N GLU A 140 -6.53 -11.39 15.65
CA GLU A 140 -5.78 -12.65 15.61
C GLU A 140 -6.32 -13.57 14.52
N VAL A 141 -5.43 -14.35 13.90
CA VAL A 141 -5.75 -15.43 12.97
C VAL A 141 -4.93 -16.66 13.35
N THR A 142 -5.60 -17.78 13.61
CA THR A 142 -4.98 -19.08 13.82
C THR A 142 -5.14 -19.95 12.58
N CYS A 143 -4.05 -20.51 12.08
CA CYS A 143 -4.05 -21.46 10.97
C CYS A 143 -4.30 -22.89 11.48
N GLU A 144 -5.44 -23.48 11.10
CA GLU A 144 -5.86 -24.84 11.46
C GLU A 144 -5.94 -25.72 10.21
N GLY A 145 -4.81 -26.31 9.81
CA GLY A 145 -4.70 -27.17 8.63
C GLY A 145 -5.06 -26.43 7.34
N SER A 146 -6.29 -26.63 6.85
CA SER A 146 -6.83 -25.97 5.65
C SER A 146 -7.87 -24.89 5.95
N SER A 147 -8.02 -24.50 7.21
CA SER A 147 -8.95 -23.45 7.63
C SER A 147 -8.26 -22.44 8.53
N TYR A 148 -8.94 -21.33 8.76
CA TYR A 148 -8.49 -20.24 9.61
C TYR A 148 -9.55 -19.95 10.65
N VAL A 149 -9.12 -19.77 11.90
CA VAL A 149 -9.96 -19.20 12.95
C VAL A 149 -9.55 -17.74 13.09
N VAL A 150 -10.53 -16.84 13.02
CA VAL A 150 -10.34 -15.39 12.94
C VAL A 150 -11.05 -14.75 14.12
N TRP A 151 -10.33 -13.90 14.85
CA TRP A 151 -10.88 -13.10 15.94
C TRP A 151 -11.19 -11.69 15.44
N LEU A 152 -12.44 -11.31 15.62
CA LEU A 152 -12.99 -10.03 15.20
C LEU A 152 -13.35 -9.22 16.44
N GLU A 153 -12.82 -8.02 16.56
CA GLU A 153 -13.13 -7.08 17.62
C GLU A 153 -13.99 -5.94 17.06
N GLN A 154 -15.15 -5.71 17.66
CA GLN A 154 -16.07 -4.61 17.32
C GLN A 154 -16.68 -4.06 18.61
N ALA A 155 -16.56 -2.75 18.85
CA ALA A 155 -17.07 -2.09 20.05
C ALA A 155 -16.67 -2.78 21.38
N GLY A 156 -15.45 -3.32 21.44
CA GLY A 156 -14.92 -4.06 22.60
C GLY A 156 -15.45 -5.50 22.77
N ALA A 157 -16.40 -5.93 21.93
CA ALA A 157 -16.84 -7.31 21.86
C ALA A 157 -15.94 -8.12 20.91
N ILE A 158 -15.63 -9.36 21.29
CA ILE A 158 -14.82 -10.27 20.49
C ILE A 158 -15.70 -11.40 19.96
N ARG A 159 -15.67 -11.61 18.64
CA ARG A 159 -16.31 -12.74 17.96
C ARG A 159 -15.27 -13.64 17.32
N ARG A 160 -15.59 -14.93 17.20
CA ARG A 160 -14.76 -15.93 16.55
C ARG A 160 -15.45 -16.48 15.32
N VAL A 161 -14.73 -16.54 14.21
CA VAL A 161 -15.22 -17.05 12.93
C VAL A 161 -14.22 -18.08 12.40
N ARG A 162 -14.70 -19.23 11.92
CA ARG A 162 -13.89 -20.15 11.13
C ARG A 162 -14.14 -19.90 9.65
N THR A 163 -13.09 -19.85 8.84
CA THR A 163 -13.19 -19.68 7.38
C THR A 163 -12.24 -20.59 6.61
N SER A 164 -12.63 -21.02 5.42
CA SER A 164 -11.74 -21.77 4.52
C SER A 164 -10.78 -20.85 3.75
N SER A 165 -11.23 -19.63 3.44
CA SER A 165 -10.49 -18.62 2.67
C SER A 165 -10.48 -17.27 3.39
N LEU A 166 -9.35 -16.58 3.32
CA LEU A 166 -9.11 -15.32 4.00
C LEU A 166 -8.35 -14.36 3.08
N VAL A 167 -8.95 -13.22 2.76
CA VAL A 167 -8.30 -12.15 1.99
C VAL A 167 -8.01 -10.99 2.94
N LEU A 168 -6.73 -10.67 3.19
CA LEU A 168 -6.31 -9.60 4.11
C LEU A 168 -5.62 -8.46 3.37
N ASN A 169 -6.40 -7.40 3.13
CA ASN A 169 -5.98 -6.15 2.51
C ASN A 169 -6.05 -5.00 3.52
N LEU A 170 -5.40 -5.18 4.67
CA LEU A 170 -5.49 -4.29 5.83
C LEU A 170 -4.63 -3.02 5.72
N GLY A 171 -3.96 -2.82 4.59
CA GLY A 171 -3.10 -1.69 4.30
C GLY A 171 -1.66 -1.88 4.77
N GLY A 172 -0.90 -0.79 4.72
CA GLY A 172 0.52 -0.78 5.06
C GLY A 172 0.86 0.24 6.16
N GLN A 173 2.00 0.02 6.79
CA GLN A 173 2.54 0.88 7.84
C GLN A 173 4.05 1.05 7.75
N GLN A 174 4.54 2.12 8.35
CA GLN A 174 5.96 2.36 8.61
C GLN A 174 6.14 2.48 10.12
N THR A 175 6.93 1.58 10.70
CA THR A 175 7.18 1.55 12.15
C THR A 175 8.65 1.75 12.44
N ARG A 176 8.98 2.33 13.59
CA ARG A 176 10.36 2.47 14.06
C ARG A 176 11.12 1.13 14.06
N HIS A 177 10.46 0.07 14.49
CA HIS A 177 11.05 -1.27 14.47
C HIS A 177 11.44 -1.71 13.04
N SER A 178 10.54 -1.57 12.07
CA SER A 178 10.84 -1.90 10.66
C SER A 178 11.95 -1.02 10.07
N PHE A 179 12.08 0.23 10.56
CA PHE A 179 13.16 1.13 10.20
C PHE A 179 14.49 0.60 10.73
N GLU A 180 14.56 0.31 12.02
CA GLU A 180 15.74 -0.22 12.71
C GLU A 180 16.23 -1.52 12.07
N GLU A 181 15.33 -2.47 11.79
CA GLU A 181 15.67 -3.72 11.10
C GLU A 181 16.28 -3.46 9.72
N SER A 182 15.68 -2.54 8.95
CA SER A 182 16.17 -2.20 7.61
C SER A 182 17.51 -1.47 7.65
N ILE A 183 17.72 -0.59 8.63
CA ILE A 183 18.99 0.11 8.86
C ILE A 183 20.08 -0.90 9.25
N GLN A 184 19.78 -1.81 10.18
CA GLN A 184 20.70 -2.87 10.58
C GLN A 184 21.06 -3.80 9.42
N ALA A 185 20.09 -4.16 8.57
CA ALA A 185 20.33 -4.96 7.38
C ALA A 185 21.24 -4.27 6.34
N MET A 186 21.36 -2.94 6.41
CA MET A 186 22.31 -2.16 5.61
C MET A 186 23.68 -1.98 6.29
N GLY A 187 23.89 -2.56 7.48
CA GLY A 187 25.14 -2.45 8.23
C GLY A 187 25.31 -1.13 8.99
N LEU A 188 24.21 -0.40 9.21
CA LEU A 188 24.18 0.88 9.91
C LEU A 188 23.46 0.74 11.26
N GLN A 189 23.72 1.68 12.17
CA GLN A 189 23.10 1.74 13.49
C GLN A 189 22.37 3.07 13.69
N LEU A 190 21.24 3.03 14.39
CA LEU A 190 20.50 4.22 14.78
C LEU A 190 20.82 4.57 16.24
N PRO A 191 21.16 5.83 16.56
CA PRO A 191 21.25 6.29 17.93
C PRO A 191 19.92 6.07 18.66
N GLN A 192 19.96 5.65 19.92
CA GLN A 192 18.75 5.48 20.73
C GLN A 192 17.93 6.78 20.81
N SER A 193 18.63 7.92 20.91
CA SER A 193 18.08 9.28 20.95
C SER A 193 17.65 9.83 19.59
N ALA A 194 17.83 9.10 18.49
CA ALA A 194 17.51 9.59 17.15
C ALA A 194 16.03 9.99 17.06
N SER A 195 15.79 11.22 16.59
CA SER A 195 14.46 11.68 16.23
C SER A 195 14.09 11.05 14.89
N ILE A 196 13.17 10.08 14.92
CA ILE A 196 12.73 9.34 13.74
C ILE A 196 11.26 9.63 13.49
N ASP A 197 10.90 9.88 12.24
CA ASP A 197 9.52 9.92 11.77
C ASP A 197 9.37 9.14 10.47
N SER A 198 8.14 8.95 10.02
CA SER A 198 7.82 8.20 8.80
C SER A 198 7.32 9.11 7.69
N SER A 199 7.65 8.77 6.45
CA SER A 199 7.02 9.39 5.28
C SER A 199 5.51 9.21 5.30
N ASP A 200 5.01 8.10 5.85
CA ASP A 200 3.58 7.84 6.01
C ASP A 200 2.88 8.91 6.88
N ASN A 201 3.48 9.31 7.99
CA ASN A 201 2.94 10.37 8.84
C ASN A 201 3.10 11.74 8.18
N LEU A 202 4.30 12.03 7.69
CA LEU A 202 4.65 13.31 7.09
C LEU A 202 3.72 13.64 5.92
N LEU A 203 3.54 12.70 4.99
CA LEU A 203 2.78 12.94 3.76
C LEU A 203 1.28 13.10 4.00
N ARG A 204 0.75 12.83 5.20
CA ARG A 204 -0.65 13.10 5.56
C ARG A 204 -0.87 14.49 6.17
N LEU A 205 0.21 15.20 6.51
CA LEU A 205 0.11 16.50 7.15
C LEU A 205 -0.04 17.61 6.10
N GLN A 206 -0.87 18.60 6.42
CA GLN A 206 -0.92 19.86 5.67
C GLN A 206 0.36 20.67 5.88
N PRO A 207 0.72 21.59 4.96
CA PRO A 207 1.95 22.37 5.03
C PRO A 207 2.19 23.09 6.37
N GLU A 208 1.16 23.69 6.97
CA GLU A 208 1.31 24.38 8.26
C GLU A 208 1.58 23.39 9.41
N ALA A 209 0.93 22.22 9.41
CA ALA A 209 1.17 21.19 10.41
C ALA A 209 2.57 20.57 10.27
N LEU A 210 3.07 20.40 9.04
CA LEU A 210 4.46 20.00 8.77
C LEU A 210 5.44 21.01 9.36
N ARG A 211 5.21 22.30 9.07
CA ARG A 211 6.03 23.39 9.59
C ARG A 211 6.05 23.40 11.11
N GLN A 212 4.89 23.36 11.76
CA GLN A 212 4.77 23.34 13.22
C GLN A 212 5.49 22.13 13.82
N ARG A 213 5.37 20.95 13.21
CA ARG A 213 5.97 19.70 13.71
C ARG A 213 7.49 19.71 13.64
N TYR A 214 8.07 20.22 12.56
CA TYR A 214 9.51 20.06 12.28
C TYR A 214 10.35 21.32 12.46
N ARG A 215 9.74 22.50 12.65
CA ARG A 215 10.49 23.76 12.85
C ARG A 215 11.45 23.72 14.04
N ALA A 216 11.10 23.02 15.11
CA ALA A 216 12.01 22.85 16.25
C ALA A 216 13.25 22.04 15.87
N ARG A 217 13.09 20.96 15.07
CA ARG A 217 14.21 20.13 14.60
C ARG A 217 15.17 20.90 13.71
N LEU A 218 14.66 21.84 12.92
CA LEU A 218 15.49 22.73 12.13
C LEU A 218 16.37 23.65 13.01
N LYS A 219 15.86 24.08 14.17
CA LYS A 219 16.61 24.92 15.13
C LYS A 219 17.68 24.15 15.89
N ASP A 220 17.53 22.84 16.05
CA ASP A 220 18.52 21.96 16.71
C ASP A 220 19.86 21.91 15.94
N GLY A 221 19.89 22.37 14.68
CA GLY A 221 21.13 22.64 13.93
C GLY A 221 21.79 21.43 13.26
N GLY A 222 21.16 20.25 13.31
CA GLY A 222 21.64 19.03 12.64
C GLY A 222 20.96 18.75 11.29
N PRO A 223 21.50 17.81 10.48
CA PRO A 223 20.92 17.42 9.19
C PRO A 223 19.51 16.84 9.33
N ILE A 224 18.63 17.16 8.38
CA ILE A 224 17.37 16.47 8.16
C ILE A 224 17.55 15.50 6.99
N CYS A 225 17.39 14.21 7.27
CA CYS A 225 17.65 13.15 6.29
C CYS A 225 16.36 12.41 5.93
N VAL A 226 16.14 12.18 4.64
CA VAL A 226 15.14 11.25 4.13
C VAL A 226 15.85 9.98 3.69
N VAL A 227 15.46 8.83 4.26
CA VAL A 227 16.08 7.53 3.98
C VAL A 227 15.16 6.70 3.11
N GLY A 228 15.49 6.57 1.82
CA GLY A 228 14.70 5.88 0.82
C GLY A 228 14.92 6.45 -0.58
N GLY A 229 14.52 5.70 -1.62
CA GLY A 229 14.66 6.13 -3.02
C GLY A 229 13.39 5.98 -3.84
N SER A 230 12.23 5.89 -3.18
CA SER A 230 10.93 5.69 -3.83
C SER A 230 10.12 6.98 -3.93
N HIS A 231 8.96 6.94 -4.60
CA HIS A 231 8.05 8.09 -4.72
C HIS A 231 7.78 8.80 -3.38
N SER A 232 7.56 8.06 -2.28
CA SER A 232 7.28 8.66 -0.98
C SER A 232 8.48 9.43 -0.40
N ALA A 233 9.71 9.01 -0.69
CA ALA A 233 10.91 9.73 -0.27
C ALA A 233 11.03 11.07 -1.00
N PHE A 234 10.81 11.09 -2.32
CA PHE A 234 10.85 12.32 -3.11
C PHE A 234 9.70 13.28 -2.80
N SER A 235 8.50 12.76 -2.52
CA SER A 235 7.39 13.57 -2.02
C SER A 235 7.70 14.14 -0.62
N ALA A 236 8.39 13.40 0.25
CA ALA A 236 8.79 13.90 1.56
C ALA A 236 9.81 15.03 1.43
N LEU A 237 10.78 14.93 0.52
CA LEU A 237 11.71 16.01 0.20
C LEU A 237 10.97 17.28 -0.24
N ASP A 238 10.02 17.15 -1.17
CA ASP A 238 9.21 18.25 -1.69
C ASP A 238 8.41 18.95 -0.59
N ASN A 239 7.70 18.17 0.23
CA ASN A 239 6.86 18.68 1.31
C ASN A 239 7.69 19.35 2.41
N LEU A 240 8.85 18.78 2.77
CA LEU A 240 9.76 19.39 3.76
C LEU A 240 10.37 20.69 3.23
N ALA A 241 10.86 20.70 1.99
CA ALA A 241 11.41 21.88 1.36
C ALA A 241 10.36 23.01 1.30
N SER A 242 9.18 22.69 0.78
CA SER A 242 8.06 23.63 0.69
C SER A 242 7.65 24.19 2.06
N ALA A 243 7.52 23.34 3.08
CA ALA A 243 7.07 23.76 4.41
C ALA A 243 8.12 24.54 5.21
N LEU A 244 9.41 24.25 5.06
CA LEU A 244 10.47 24.72 5.97
C LEU A 244 11.47 25.71 5.36
N HIS A 245 11.48 25.95 4.04
CA HIS A 245 12.46 26.85 3.43
C HIS A 245 12.40 28.29 3.98
N HIS A 246 11.19 28.78 4.27
CA HIS A 246 10.98 30.09 4.92
C HIS A 246 11.42 30.13 6.39
N ASP A 247 11.51 28.97 7.06
CA ASP A 247 12.05 28.86 8.41
C ASP A 247 13.58 28.68 8.44
N GLY A 248 14.24 28.73 7.28
CA GLY A 248 15.69 28.69 7.16
C GLY A 248 16.26 27.35 6.69
N LEU A 249 15.42 26.39 6.28
CA LEU A 249 15.93 25.17 5.63
C LEU A 249 16.68 25.55 4.34
N ARG A 250 17.89 25.02 4.18
CA ARG A 250 18.75 25.28 3.00
C ARG A 250 19.17 23.99 2.30
N GLU A 251 19.31 22.90 3.04
CA GLU A 251 19.74 21.62 2.52
C GLU A 251 18.99 20.47 3.22
N LEU A 252 18.64 19.45 2.44
CA LEU A 252 18.18 18.15 2.91
C LEU A 252 19.19 17.08 2.47
N THR A 253 19.26 15.96 3.20
CA THR A 253 20.05 14.80 2.74
C THR A 253 19.14 13.65 2.35
N LEU A 254 19.33 13.10 1.14
CA LEU A 254 18.68 11.89 0.67
C LEU A 254 19.65 10.71 0.77
N VAL A 255 19.33 9.73 1.62
CA VAL A 255 20.11 8.48 1.75
C VAL A 255 19.37 7.37 1.02
N HIS A 256 20.01 6.72 0.05
CA HIS A 256 19.35 5.71 -0.80
C HIS A 256 20.31 4.58 -1.18
N ARG A 257 19.79 3.38 -1.44
CA ARG A 257 20.62 2.18 -1.73
C ARG A 257 20.83 1.88 -3.22
N SER A 258 20.12 2.58 -4.10
CA SER A 258 20.11 2.30 -5.54
C SER A 258 20.06 3.61 -6.31
N PRO A 259 20.49 3.65 -7.59
CA PRO A 259 20.42 4.85 -8.40
C PRO A 259 19.01 5.46 -8.43
N ILE A 260 18.93 6.79 -8.51
CA ILE A 260 17.66 7.50 -8.66
C ILE A 260 17.15 7.24 -10.08
N ARG A 261 16.02 6.54 -10.18
CA ARG A 261 15.43 6.12 -11.46
C ARG A 261 14.31 7.06 -11.85
N LEU A 262 14.35 7.58 -13.07
CA LEU A 262 13.30 8.40 -13.65
C LEU A 262 12.53 7.61 -14.70
N PHE A 263 11.19 7.69 -14.66
CA PHE A 263 10.32 7.06 -15.65
C PHE A 263 10.22 7.92 -16.92
N TYR A 264 10.31 7.28 -18.09
CA TYR A 264 10.01 7.88 -19.39
C TYR A 264 9.12 6.97 -20.23
N GLU A 265 8.21 7.54 -21.02
CA GLU A 265 7.34 6.74 -21.89
C GLU A 265 8.15 6.08 -23.01
N THR A 266 9.21 6.73 -23.48
CA THR A 266 10.10 6.20 -24.51
C THR A 266 11.58 6.45 -24.22
N ALA A 267 12.45 5.63 -24.81
CA ALA A 267 13.90 5.85 -24.79
C ALA A 267 14.29 7.19 -25.44
N ALA A 268 13.57 7.61 -26.49
CA ALA A 268 13.83 8.88 -27.17
C ALA A 268 13.59 10.09 -26.24
N GLU A 269 12.52 10.06 -25.44
CA GLU A 269 12.24 11.08 -24.42
C GLU A 269 13.34 11.14 -23.35
N ALA A 270 13.80 9.98 -22.87
CA ALA A 270 14.88 9.91 -21.88
C ALA A 270 16.16 10.55 -22.42
N LEU A 271 16.56 10.22 -23.66
CA LEU A 271 17.73 10.79 -24.32
C LEU A 271 17.58 12.31 -24.54
N ALA A 272 16.41 12.77 -24.98
CA ALA A 272 16.12 14.19 -25.15
C ALA A 272 16.19 14.97 -23.83
N ALA A 273 15.86 14.31 -22.71
CA ALA A 273 16.00 14.87 -21.37
C ALA A 273 17.44 14.78 -20.80
N GLY A 274 18.39 14.21 -21.54
CA GLY A 274 19.76 13.99 -21.08
C GLY A 274 19.87 12.95 -19.95
N TYR A 275 18.89 12.05 -19.84
CA TYR A 275 18.87 11.00 -18.83
C TYR A 275 19.66 9.77 -19.28
N ASP A 276 20.61 9.35 -18.44
CA ASP A 276 21.40 8.14 -18.67
C ASP A 276 20.65 6.91 -18.16
N PHE A 277 20.60 5.85 -18.96
CA PHE A 277 19.94 4.59 -18.64
C PHE A 277 20.56 3.42 -19.42
N ASP A 278 20.46 2.22 -18.87
CA ASP A 278 20.90 1.01 -19.56
C ASP A 278 19.78 0.50 -20.50
N PRO A 279 20.01 0.42 -21.83
CA PRO A 279 18.97 0.05 -22.79
C PRO A 279 18.51 -1.41 -22.67
N ILE A 280 19.26 -2.27 -21.98
CA ILE A 280 18.93 -3.66 -21.73
C ILE A 280 18.28 -3.81 -20.35
N GLN A 281 18.88 -3.20 -19.32
CA GLN A 281 18.44 -3.41 -17.94
C GLN A 281 17.25 -2.54 -17.56
N ASP A 282 17.15 -1.32 -18.12
CA ASP A 282 16.20 -0.30 -17.66
C ASP A 282 15.00 -0.11 -18.60
N ILE A 283 15.00 -0.73 -19.79
CA ILE A 283 13.84 -0.74 -20.68
C ILE A 283 12.97 -1.97 -20.38
N CYS A 284 11.68 -1.73 -20.12
CA CYS A 284 10.73 -2.82 -20.04
C CYS A 284 10.59 -3.52 -21.40
N PRO A 285 10.83 -4.84 -21.51
CA PRO A 285 10.83 -5.54 -22.78
C PRO A 285 9.44 -5.57 -23.45
N ILE A 286 8.37 -5.45 -22.65
CA ILE A 286 6.98 -5.46 -23.13
C ILE A 286 6.53 -4.06 -23.54
N SER A 287 6.54 -3.10 -22.61
CA SER A 287 5.99 -1.77 -22.89
C SER A 287 6.96 -0.81 -23.57
N LYS A 288 8.25 -1.17 -23.68
CA LYS A 288 9.34 -0.33 -24.21
C LYS A 288 9.56 1.00 -23.46
N ARG A 289 8.97 1.13 -22.28
CA ARG A 289 9.12 2.28 -21.37
C ARG A 289 10.40 2.14 -20.56
N VAL A 290 11.04 3.27 -20.25
CA VAL A 290 12.25 3.33 -19.40
C VAL A 290 11.82 3.38 -17.94
N ASN A 291 12.43 2.53 -17.10
CA ASN A 291 12.14 2.39 -15.67
C ASN A 291 10.62 2.29 -15.38
N ARG A 292 9.90 1.43 -16.11
CA ARG A 292 8.43 1.31 -16.03
C ARG A 292 7.93 1.13 -14.61
N SER A 293 8.59 0.27 -13.83
CA SER A 293 8.14 -0.16 -12.51
C SER A 293 8.84 0.59 -11.38
N GLY A 294 10.14 0.90 -11.55
CA GLY A 294 10.96 1.55 -10.53
C GLY A 294 11.10 3.06 -10.67
N GLY A 295 10.76 3.64 -11.82
CA GLY A 295 10.98 5.05 -12.12
C GLY A 295 10.02 5.98 -11.38
N LEU A 296 10.54 7.10 -10.88
CA LEU A 296 9.75 8.19 -10.33
C LEU A 296 8.87 8.81 -11.42
N ARG A 297 7.63 9.15 -11.08
CA ARG A 297 6.61 9.70 -12.00
C ARG A 297 6.09 11.05 -11.53
N TYR A 298 5.59 11.85 -12.48
CA TYR A 298 4.93 13.15 -12.27
C TYR A 298 5.69 14.05 -11.30
N ARG A 299 5.08 14.46 -10.18
CA ARG A 299 5.75 15.37 -9.24
C ARG A 299 7.05 14.78 -8.68
N ALA A 300 7.06 13.49 -8.30
CA ALA A 300 8.28 12.84 -7.81
C ALA A 300 9.36 12.74 -8.90
N HIS A 301 8.99 12.59 -10.16
CA HIS A 301 9.92 12.65 -11.30
C HIS A 301 10.57 14.02 -11.41
N GLU A 302 9.78 15.10 -11.31
CA GLU A 302 10.29 16.47 -11.37
C GLU A 302 11.31 16.75 -10.26
N ILE A 303 10.98 16.38 -9.02
CA ILE A 303 11.90 16.50 -7.88
C ILE A 303 13.14 15.66 -8.11
N GLY A 304 13.00 14.41 -8.56
CA GLY A 304 14.12 13.53 -8.88
C GLY A 304 15.08 14.14 -9.90
N ARG A 305 14.54 14.76 -10.95
CA ARG A 305 15.32 15.48 -11.97
C ARG A 305 16.07 16.68 -11.38
N GLN A 306 15.42 17.47 -10.52
CA GLN A 306 16.05 18.61 -9.84
C GLN A 306 17.18 18.18 -8.91
N VAL A 307 16.98 17.08 -8.15
CA VAL A 307 18.00 16.48 -7.29
C VAL A 307 19.21 16.03 -8.12
N LEU A 308 18.99 15.28 -9.21
CA LEU A 308 20.06 14.82 -10.10
C LEU A 308 20.84 15.96 -10.77
N ALA A 309 20.15 17.08 -11.06
CA ALA A 309 20.76 18.28 -11.62
C ALA A 309 21.45 19.18 -10.58
N GLY A 310 21.41 18.84 -9.28
CA GLY A 310 21.96 19.67 -8.20
C GLY A 310 21.24 21.01 -8.01
N GLN A 311 19.99 21.10 -8.45
CA GLN A 311 19.16 22.31 -8.41
C GLN A 311 18.41 22.45 -7.08
N GLY A 312 17.85 23.64 -6.84
CA GLY A 312 16.82 23.81 -5.81
C GLY A 312 15.58 23.00 -6.16
N ILE A 313 14.93 22.39 -5.16
CA ILE A 313 13.81 21.48 -5.39
C ILE A 313 12.44 22.12 -5.12
N GLY A 314 11.44 21.67 -5.86
CA GLY A 314 10.03 21.99 -5.62
C GLY A 314 9.64 23.46 -5.77
N GLY A 315 10.46 24.25 -6.47
CA GLY A 315 10.28 25.71 -6.56
C GLY A 315 10.90 26.49 -5.40
N THR A 316 11.67 25.82 -4.54
CA THR A 316 12.38 26.40 -3.39
C THR A 316 13.89 26.46 -3.65
N PRO A 317 14.65 27.29 -2.91
CA PRO A 317 16.11 27.28 -3.01
C PRO A 317 16.77 26.11 -2.25
N VAL A 318 15.99 25.20 -1.65
CA VAL A 318 16.51 24.08 -0.84
C VAL A 318 17.21 23.09 -1.77
N LYS A 319 18.47 22.78 -1.48
CA LYS A 319 19.24 21.76 -2.21
C LYS A 319 19.09 20.40 -1.53
N VAL A 320 19.36 19.34 -2.29
CA VAL A 320 19.41 17.98 -1.78
C VAL A 320 20.80 17.41 -1.99
N ARG A 321 21.48 17.06 -0.90
CA ARG A 321 22.69 16.25 -0.94
C ARG A 321 22.29 14.78 -1.02
N THR A 322 22.85 14.02 -1.94
CA THR A 322 22.61 12.58 -2.08
C THR A 322 23.73 11.77 -1.45
N LEU A 323 23.37 10.69 -0.77
CA LEU A 323 24.29 9.68 -0.25
C LEU A 323 23.81 8.30 -0.69
N GLN A 324 24.51 7.71 -1.67
CA GLN A 324 24.17 6.39 -2.18
C GLN A 324 24.94 5.31 -1.40
N LEU A 325 24.21 4.41 -0.75
CA LEU A 325 24.76 3.23 -0.10
C LEU A 325 25.01 2.15 -1.17
N ASP A 326 26.23 2.11 -1.70
CA ASP A 326 26.71 1.11 -2.66
C ASP A 326 27.36 -0.11 -2.00
N GLY A 327 27.40 -0.14 -0.67
CA GLY A 327 28.02 -1.19 0.14
C GLY A 327 29.50 -0.96 0.45
N SER A 328 30.11 0.12 -0.06
CA SER A 328 31.48 0.48 0.29
C SER A 328 31.58 0.95 1.74
N ALA A 329 32.72 0.65 2.38
CA ALA A 329 32.98 1.03 3.77
C ALA A 329 32.93 2.56 3.96
N ASP A 330 33.39 3.33 2.98
CA ASP A 330 33.43 4.80 3.03
C ASP A 330 32.01 5.41 3.02
N GLN A 331 31.12 4.89 2.16
CA GLN A 331 29.72 5.34 2.13
C GLN A 331 28.98 4.94 3.41
N LEU A 332 29.24 3.75 3.94
CA LEU A 332 28.68 3.30 5.21
C LEU A 332 29.16 4.17 6.39
N ALA A 333 30.46 4.46 6.48
CA ALA A 333 31.01 5.34 7.53
C ALA A 333 30.44 6.76 7.43
N SER A 334 30.28 7.27 6.21
CA SER A 334 29.66 8.58 5.96
C SER A 334 28.18 8.60 6.38
N ALA A 335 27.45 7.54 6.09
CA ALA A 335 26.05 7.38 6.48
C ALA A 335 25.90 7.24 8.00
N GLN A 336 26.78 6.50 8.66
CA GLN A 336 26.79 6.37 10.11
C GLN A 336 27.02 7.72 10.78
N THR A 337 28.04 8.47 10.35
CA THR A 337 28.32 9.82 10.86
C THR A 337 27.13 10.77 10.68
N LEU A 338 26.45 10.67 9.53
CA LEU A 338 25.24 11.44 9.25
C LEU A 338 24.11 11.07 10.21
N PHE A 339 23.88 9.78 10.45
CA PHE A 339 22.82 9.32 11.35
C PHE A 339 23.08 9.70 12.81
N ASP A 340 24.34 9.66 13.24
CA ASP A 340 24.75 10.04 14.59
C ASP A 340 24.52 11.53 14.90
N SER A 341 24.54 12.38 13.86
CA SER A 341 24.39 13.84 13.97
C SER A 341 23.05 14.39 13.47
N ALA A 342 22.17 13.54 12.92
CA ALA A 342 20.91 13.96 12.32
C ALA A 342 19.94 14.56 13.35
N ALA A 343 19.39 15.75 13.04
CA ALA A 343 18.30 16.33 13.82
C ALA A 343 16.96 15.60 13.56
N LEU A 344 16.81 14.99 12.38
CA LEU A 344 15.65 14.19 12.01
C LEU A 344 16.01 13.16 10.94
N LEU A 345 15.56 11.93 11.16
CA LEU A 345 15.54 10.86 10.15
C LEU A 345 14.10 10.57 9.74
N VAL A 346 13.81 10.65 8.44
CA VAL A 346 12.50 10.33 7.86
C VAL A 346 12.60 9.00 7.11
N GLN A 347 11.88 7.99 7.58
CA GLN A 347 11.78 6.69 6.92
C GLN A 347 10.95 6.79 5.63
N GLY A 348 11.59 6.54 4.49
CA GLY A 348 10.99 6.45 3.15
C GLY A 348 11.26 5.12 2.44
N MET A 349 11.54 4.05 3.20
CA MET A 349 11.98 2.74 2.69
C MET A 349 10.84 1.78 2.30
N GLY A 350 9.67 2.31 1.95
CA GLY A 350 8.48 1.50 1.66
C GLY A 350 7.65 1.17 2.89
N TYR A 351 6.63 0.33 2.70
CA TYR A 351 5.63 -0.01 3.72
C TYR A 351 5.72 -1.49 4.05
N GLN A 352 5.43 -1.85 5.30
CA GLN A 352 5.18 -3.22 5.70
C GLN A 352 3.68 -3.49 5.77
N PRO A 353 3.23 -4.73 5.48
CA PRO A 353 1.82 -5.07 5.59
C PRO A 353 1.35 -4.94 7.03
N ILE A 354 0.13 -4.45 7.22
CA ILE A 354 -0.59 -4.61 8.47
C ILE A 354 -1.14 -6.03 8.47
N VAL A 355 -0.66 -6.84 9.41
CA VAL A 355 -1.14 -8.21 9.61
C VAL A 355 -1.66 -8.36 11.05
N PRO A 356 -2.74 -9.12 11.27
CA PRO A 356 -3.14 -9.50 12.62
C PRO A 356 -2.06 -10.40 13.24
N GLU A 357 -2.17 -10.67 14.54
CA GLU A 357 -1.35 -11.72 15.12
C GLU A 357 -1.66 -13.05 14.43
N LEU A 358 -0.64 -13.69 13.86
CA LEU A 358 -0.79 -14.98 13.20
C LEU A 358 -0.25 -16.07 14.12
N ARG A 359 -1.01 -17.17 14.24
CA ARG A 359 -0.62 -18.32 15.06
C ARG A 359 -0.78 -19.64 14.30
N CYS A 360 0.06 -20.59 14.64
CA CYS A 360 -0.15 -22.01 14.32
C CYS A 360 -1.26 -22.59 15.20
N GLN A 361 -1.81 -23.74 14.81
CA GLN A 361 -2.82 -24.47 15.59
C GLN A 361 -2.38 -24.79 17.03
N ASP A 362 -1.07 -24.95 17.26
CA ASP A 362 -0.47 -25.18 18.58
C ASP A 362 -0.22 -23.89 19.39
N GLY A 363 -0.67 -22.74 18.89
CA GLY A 363 -0.55 -21.43 19.54
C GLY A 363 0.78 -20.71 19.30
N ARG A 364 1.77 -21.34 18.66
CA ARG A 364 3.06 -20.69 18.35
C ARG A 364 2.86 -19.50 17.40
N PRO A 365 3.60 -18.38 17.59
CA PRO A 365 3.58 -17.28 16.64
C PRO A 365 4.01 -17.73 15.24
N LEU A 366 3.27 -17.28 14.24
CA LEU A 366 3.56 -17.49 12.83
C LEU A 366 4.03 -16.15 12.24
N THR A 367 5.21 -16.14 11.61
CA THR A 367 5.74 -14.95 10.93
C THR A 367 5.77 -15.17 9.44
N LEU A 368 5.27 -14.20 8.68
CA LEU A 368 5.31 -14.24 7.21
C LEU A 368 6.69 -13.87 6.71
N ARG A 369 7.18 -14.59 5.71
CA ARG A 369 8.46 -14.28 5.07
C ARG A 369 8.32 -13.03 4.22
N THR A 370 9.27 -12.12 4.36
CA THR A 370 9.41 -10.94 3.51
C THR A 370 10.55 -11.15 2.53
N LEU A 371 10.40 -10.61 1.33
CA LEU A 371 11.41 -10.63 0.30
C LEU A 371 11.34 -9.32 -0.49
N ARG A 372 12.48 -8.62 -0.57
CA ARG A 372 12.67 -7.38 -1.35
C ARG A 372 11.62 -6.29 -1.07
N GLY A 373 11.24 -6.12 0.21
CA GLY A 373 10.37 -5.01 0.66
C GLY A 373 8.87 -5.30 0.64
N GLY A 374 8.45 -6.55 0.45
CA GLY A 374 7.06 -7.01 0.65
C GLY A 374 7.01 -8.49 0.99
N LEU A 375 5.82 -9.08 1.01
CA LEU A 375 5.62 -10.49 1.33
C LEU A 375 6.15 -11.41 0.22
N ASP A 376 6.71 -12.54 0.62
CA ASP A 376 7.07 -13.61 -0.30
C ASP A 376 5.84 -14.45 -0.68
N SER A 377 5.02 -13.84 -1.54
CA SER A 377 3.76 -14.40 -2.01
C SER A 377 3.85 -14.93 -3.45
N ASP A 378 2.98 -15.88 -3.78
CA ASP A 378 2.72 -16.27 -5.17
C ASP A 378 1.86 -15.22 -5.91
N ALA A 379 1.47 -15.52 -7.16
CA ALA A 379 0.67 -14.62 -7.99
C ALA A 379 -0.73 -14.33 -7.40
N ALA A 380 -1.30 -15.25 -6.62
CA ALA A 380 -2.58 -15.08 -5.93
C ALA A 380 -2.44 -14.35 -4.58
N GLY A 381 -1.24 -13.88 -4.25
CA GLY A 381 -0.96 -13.19 -2.99
C GLY A 381 -0.89 -14.14 -1.78
N SER A 382 -0.80 -15.46 -1.97
CA SER A 382 -0.68 -16.39 -0.84
C SER A 382 0.74 -16.39 -0.31
N PRO A 383 1.01 -16.08 0.97
CA PRO A 383 2.36 -15.87 1.49
C PRO A 383 3.04 -17.17 1.95
N LEU A 384 4.38 -17.15 2.00
CA LEU A 384 5.17 -18.13 2.75
C LEU A 384 5.32 -17.69 4.21
N ASP A 385 5.38 -18.65 5.12
CA ASP A 385 5.94 -18.43 6.44
C ASP A 385 7.49 -18.43 6.42
N GLN A 386 8.09 -18.09 7.55
CA GLN A 386 9.56 -18.11 7.73
C GLN A 386 10.23 -19.47 7.48
N HIS A 387 9.47 -20.57 7.54
CA HIS A 387 9.94 -21.93 7.28
C HIS A 387 9.78 -22.35 5.80
N GLY A 388 9.23 -21.47 4.95
CA GLY A 388 9.01 -21.73 3.53
C GLY A 388 7.71 -22.50 3.24
N GLN A 389 6.81 -22.63 4.22
CA GLN A 389 5.50 -23.24 4.02
C GLN A 389 4.50 -22.22 3.47
N ARG A 390 3.83 -22.56 2.37
CA ARG A 390 2.76 -21.73 1.78
C ARG A 390 1.49 -21.83 2.61
N LEU A 391 0.92 -20.68 2.96
CA LEU A 391 -0.34 -20.57 3.71
C LEU A 391 -1.54 -20.55 2.74
N LYS A 392 -1.91 -21.73 2.24
CA LYS A 392 -2.97 -21.90 1.24
C LYS A 392 -4.33 -21.45 1.77
N GLY A 393 -4.97 -20.52 1.05
CA GLY A 393 -6.26 -19.95 1.41
C GLY A 393 -6.15 -18.62 2.15
N LEU A 394 -4.95 -18.19 2.53
CA LEU A 394 -4.67 -16.82 2.95
C LEU A 394 -4.11 -16.06 1.75
N HIS A 395 -4.70 -14.89 1.46
CA HIS A 395 -4.33 -14.02 0.35
C HIS A 395 -4.08 -12.61 0.86
N LEU A 396 -2.93 -12.00 0.55
CA LEU A 396 -2.63 -10.61 0.87
C LEU A 396 -2.06 -9.91 -0.34
N PHE A 397 -2.60 -8.73 -0.64
CA PHE A 397 -2.06 -7.80 -1.62
C PHE A 397 -2.41 -6.37 -1.22
N GLY A 398 -1.96 -5.38 -1.98
CA GLY A 398 -2.10 -3.99 -1.59
C GLY A 398 -0.83 -3.39 -0.99
N LEU A 399 -0.98 -2.21 -0.38
CA LEU A 399 0.10 -1.47 0.26
C LEU A 399 0.73 -2.30 1.40
N GLY A 400 2.05 -2.37 1.45
CA GLY A 400 2.78 -3.20 2.41
C GLY A 400 3.02 -4.62 1.90
N SER A 401 1.96 -5.37 1.61
CA SER A 401 2.06 -6.76 1.13
C SER A 401 2.84 -6.83 -0.18
N GLY A 402 2.46 -5.98 -1.15
CA GLY A 402 3.10 -5.90 -2.44
C GLY A 402 2.88 -7.14 -3.29
N LEU A 403 3.13 -7.00 -4.58
CA LEU A 403 3.08 -8.13 -5.51
C LEU A 403 4.43 -8.27 -6.19
N ALA A 404 4.81 -9.51 -6.45
CA ALA A 404 5.90 -9.78 -7.37
C ALA A 404 5.58 -9.20 -8.76
N VAL A 405 6.62 -8.88 -9.51
CA VAL A 405 6.47 -8.52 -10.92
C VAL A 405 5.78 -9.69 -11.65
N ASP A 406 4.66 -9.41 -12.30
CA ASP A 406 4.06 -10.35 -13.25
C ASP A 406 4.83 -10.26 -14.57
N PRO A 407 5.52 -11.35 -15.01
CA PRO A 407 6.23 -11.36 -16.28
C PRO A 407 5.34 -11.02 -17.48
N ARG A 408 4.03 -11.29 -17.42
CA ARG A 408 3.06 -10.99 -18.48
C ARG A 408 2.78 -9.48 -18.60
N LEU A 409 2.83 -8.76 -17.48
CA LEU A 409 2.67 -7.30 -17.46
C LEU A 409 3.98 -6.58 -17.74
N GLY A 410 5.10 -7.27 -17.55
CA GLY A 410 6.45 -6.80 -17.86
C GLY A 410 7.03 -5.88 -16.79
N SER A 411 8.35 -5.85 -16.72
CA SER A 411 9.13 -4.88 -15.94
C SER A 411 10.52 -4.81 -16.56
N GLU A 412 11.20 -3.69 -16.38
CA GLU A 412 12.64 -3.62 -16.58
C GLU A 412 13.38 -4.60 -15.62
N ALA A 413 14.49 -5.18 -16.09
CA ALA A 413 15.25 -6.22 -15.37
C ALA A 413 15.96 -5.68 -14.12
N SER A 414 16.30 -4.40 -14.14
CA SER A 414 16.90 -3.69 -13.02
C SER A 414 15.93 -3.44 -11.86
N PHE A 415 14.62 -3.59 -12.08
CA PHE A 415 13.63 -3.50 -11.02
C PHE A 415 13.53 -4.80 -10.25
N SER A 416 13.88 -4.73 -8.97
CA SER A 416 13.84 -5.87 -8.05
C SER A 416 12.83 -5.68 -6.90
N GLY A 417 12.06 -4.59 -6.93
CA GLY A 417 11.11 -4.24 -5.88
C GLY A 417 9.77 -4.97 -5.99
N ARG A 418 8.77 -4.43 -5.30
CA ARG A 418 7.37 -4.88 -5.34
C ARG A 418 6.50 -3.83 -6.02
N ILE A 419 5.47 -4.29 -6.72
CA ILE A 419 4.54 -3.38 -7.37
C ILE A 419 3.37 -3.05 -6.42
N TYR A 420 3.10 -1.75 -6.29
CA TYR A 420 2.04 -1.18 -5.44
C TYR A 420 1.14 -0.24 -6.26
N GLY A 421 0.48 -0.78 -7.28
CA GLY A 421 -0.38 0.00 -8.17
C GLY A 421 -1.86 -0.28 -7.91
N VAL A 422 -2.66 0.76 -7.67
CA VAL A 422 -4.13 0.64 -7.53
C VAL A 422 -4.74 -0.08 -8.74
N TRP A 423 -4.29 0.27 -9.95
CA TRP A 423 -4.74 -0.37 -11.18
C TRP A 423 -4.49 -1.89 -11.18
N GLN A 424 -3.36 -2.36 -10.63
CA GLN A 424 -3.09 -3.79 -10.55
C GLN A 424 -4.05 -4.48 -9.58
N PHE A 425 -4.32 -3.87 -8.43
CA PHE A 425 -5.29 -4.43 -7.47
C PHE A 425 -6.69 -4.51 -8.07
N HIS A 426 -7.02 -3.59 -8.97
CA HIS A 426 -8.35 -3.47 -9.59
C HIS A 426 -8.54 -4.32 -10.84
N ASN A 427 -7.47 -4.87 -11.41
CA ASN A 427 -7.53 -5.63 -12.66
C ASN A 427 -6.88 -7.01 -12.51
N ASP A 428 -5.55 -7.10 -12.46
CA ASP A 428 -4.87 -8.40 -12.58
C ASP A 428 -4.64 -9.11 -11.25
N ALA A 429 -4.19 -8.39 -10.22
CA ALA A 429 -3.71 -9.02 -8.99
C ALA A 429 -4.82 -9.71 -8.20
N SER A 430 -5.95 -9.02 -8.04
CA SER A 430 -7.06 -9.56 -7.29
C SER A 430 -7.83 -10.61 -8.08
N ARG A 431 -7.65 -10.70 -9.41
CA ARG A 431 -8.18 -11.80 -10.22
C ARG A 431 -7.60 -13.14 -9.76
N GLU A 432 -6.28 -13.26 -9.72
CA GLU A 432 -5.61 -14.53 -9.36
C GLU A 432 -5.98 -14.95 -7.93
N ALA A 433 -6.08 -13.96 -7.01
CA ALA A 433 -6.57 -14.19 -5.65
C ALA A 433 -8.02 -14.68 -5.65
N LEU A 434 -8.91 -14.06 -6.43
CA LEU A 434 -10.30 -14.46 -6.54
C LEU A 434 -10.44 -15.88 -7.11
N GLU A 435 -9.76 -16.20 -8.20
CA GLU A 435 -9.77 -17.54 -8.80
C GLU A 435 -9.33 -18.59 -7.77
N SER A 436 -8.25 -18.33 -7.03
CA SER A 436 -7.81 -19.23 -5.96
C SER A 436 -8.81 -19.36 -4.80
N VAL A 437 -9.60 -18.31 -4.51
CA VAL A 437 -10.68 -18.39 -3.52
C VAL A 437 -11.81 -19.27 -4.04
N LEU A 438 -12.30 -19.05 -5.27
CA LEU A 438 -13.41 -19.80 -5.85
C LEU A 438 -13.08 -21.30 -5.97
N GLU A 439 -11.89 -21.64 -6.46
CA GLU A 439 -11.41 -23.04 -6.52
C GLU A 439 -11.41 -23.75 -5.15
N ARG A 440 -11.22 -22.98 -4.07
CA ARG A 440 -11.24 -23.52 -2.72
C ARG A 440 -12.66 -23.72 -2.22
N LEU A 441 -13.57 -22.81 -2.56
CA LEU A 441 -14.99 -22.90 -2.18
C LEU A 441 -15.70 -24.08 -2.86
N ASP A 442 -15.25 -24.50 -4.03
CA ASP A 442 -15.83 -25.63 -4.78
C ASP A 442 -15.46 -27.02 -4.25
N LYS A 443 -14.62 -27.11 -3.20
CA LYS A 443 -14.19 -28.40 -2.66
C LYS A 443 -15.34 -29.08 -1.88
N PRO A 444 -15.68 -30.36 -2.17
CA PRO A 444 -16.77 -31.07 -1.50
C PRO A 444 -16.54 -31.21 0.01
N GLY A 445 -17.58 -30.99 0.82
CA GLY A 445 -17.62 -31.35 2.25
C GLY A 445 -17.76 -30.20 3.25
N THR A 446 -17.78 -28.94 2.81
CA THR A 446 -17.97 -27.77 3.70
C THR A 446 -19.40 -27.26 3.65
N SER A 447 -20.13 -27.34 4.77
CA SER A 447 -21.37 -26.55 4.95
C SER A 447 -21.00 -25.22 5.59
N PHE A 448 -21.38 -24.12 4.93
CA PHE A 448 -21.17 -22.78 5.42
C PHE A 448 -22.46 -22.23 6.01
N ARG A 449 -22.36 -21.41 7.06
CA ARG A 449 -23.49 -20.71 7.68
C ARG A 449 -23.19 -19.21 7.65
N GLN A 450 -24.16 -18.40 7.26
CA GLN A 450 -24.02 -16.96 7.45
C GLN A 450 -23.87 -16.63 8.95
N PRO A 451 -22.99 -15.69 9.31
CA PRO A 451 -22.87 -15.27 10.69
C PRO A 451 -24.10 -14.43 11.08
N ALA A 452 -24.50 -14.51 12.34
CA ALA A 452 -25.51 -13.59 12.88
C ALA A 452 -25.06 -12.13 12.69
N SER A 453 -26.01 -11.21 12.53
CA SER A 453 -25.80 -9.76 12.33
C SER A 453 -24.69 -9.18 13.24
N PRO A 454 -23.99 -8.11 12.81
CA PRO A 454 -22.99 -7.42 13.65
C PRO A 454 -23.58 -7.12 15.04
N VAL A 455 -22.73 -7.00 16.06
CA VAL A 455 -23.20 -6.75 17.43
C VAL A 455 -24.07 -5.49 17.39
N ALA A 456 -25.37 -5.62 17.67
CA ALA A 456 -26.26 -4.48 17.73
C ALA A 456 -25.71 -3.51 18.78
N GLU A 457 -25.60 -2.24 18.42
CA GLU A 457 -25.34 -1.18 19.38
C GLU A 457 -26.42 -1.27 20.47
N HIS A 458 -26.05 -1.76 21.65
CA HIS A 458 -26.82 -1.39 22.83
C HIS A 458 -26.52 0.09 23.06
N ALA A 459 -27.56 0.89 22.76
CA ALA A 459 -27.60 2.34 22.87
C ALA A 459 -27.06 2.90 24.18
#